data_AF-A0A7Z7PTP8-F1
#
_entry.id   AF-A0A7Z7PTP8-F1
#
_cell.length_a   1.000
_cell.length_b   1.000
_cell.length_c   1.000
_cell.angle_alpha   90.00
_cell.angle_beta   90.00
_cell.angle_gamma   90.00
#
_symmetry.space_group_name_H-M   'P 1'
#
loop_
_entity.id
_entity.type
_entity.pdbx_description
1 polymer ?
#
loop_
_entity_poly.entity_id
_entity_poly.type
_entity_poly.pdbx_seq_one_letter_code
_entity_poly.pdbx_strand_id
1 'polypeptide(L)'
;MAAIRSKLSPRPAETEIAIMSDKTVNLALPYIMPAQAQKHVTHNEALQTLDAVVQLVIAAHLANPPAAPNEGECFWVLPGATDAWAGHSERLALRQDGSWIFIAPRTGWRGFDRIDGRLKVFTGSVWDESPLPADIQLSTLGVGATADSTNRLAVSGPASLFTHSGDDHRLKINKAASANTASLLFQSGWQGKAEMGLAGDDRFAIKVSNDGGVWKTALSITPEGRVEMGERPLVRAARTPGTLSPAAGSTTGFDERLIPFVQVHTRCCVD
;
A
#
# COMPACT_ATOMS: atom_id res chain seq x y z
N MET A 1 -89.70 20.77 -22.26
CA MET A 1 -88.73 20.20 -21.31
C MET A 1 -87.33 20.35 -21.92
N ALA A 2 -86.68 21.52 -21.93
CA ALA A 2 -85.94 22.16 -20.82
C ALA A 2 -84.98 21.18 -20.13
N ALA A 3 -83.71 21.10 -20.57
CA ALA A 3 -82.49 21.63 -19.92
C ALA A 3 -81.77 20.48 -19.17
N ILE A 4 -80.44 20.33 -19.08
CA ILE A 4 -79.36 21.26 -18.74
C ILE A 4 -78.03 20.65 -19.25
N ARG A 5 -77.22 21.43 -20.00
CA ARG A 5 -75.81 21.12 -20.26
C ARG A 5 -75.00 21.43 -18.99
N SER A 6 -74.41 20.40 -18.37
CA SER A 6 -73.47 20.56 -17.27
C SER A 6 -72.16 21.16 -17.79
N LYS A 7 -71.90 22.41 -17.40
CA LYS A 7 -70.59 23.07 -17.55
C LYS A 7 -69.64 22.50 -16.50
N LEU A 8 -68.70 21.66 -16.91
CA LEU A 8 -67.58 21.28 -16.05
C LEU A 8 -66.51 22.37 -16.20
N SER A 9 -66.43 23.26 -15.20
CA SER A 9 -65.34 24.22 -15.07
C SER A 9 -64.06 23.46 -14.68
N PRO A 10 -62.90 23.70 -15.31
CA PRO A 10 -61.65 23.15 -14.82
C PRO A 10 -61.34 23.75 -13.44
N ARG A 11 -60.96 22.89 -12.49
CA ARG A 11 -60.36 23.32 -11.21
C ARG A 11 -59.11 24.14 -11.54
N PRO A 12 -58.88 25.30 -10.90
CA PRO A 12 -57.58 25.94 -10.99
C PRO A 12 -56.54 24.95 -10.44
N ALA A 13 -55.45 24.77 -11.18
CA ALA A 13 -54.30 24.03 -10.70
C ALA A 13 -53.90 24.61 -9.35
N GLU A 14 -53.91 23.78 -8.31
CA GLU A 14 -53.22 24.08 -7.07
C GLU A 14 -51.76 24.31 -7.47
N THR A 15 -51.36 25.58 -7.48
CA THR A 15 -49.97 25.98 -7.50
C THR A 15 -49.31 25.23 -6.36
N GLU A 16 -48.52 24.22 -6.71
CA GLU A 16 -47.60 23.54 -5.82
C GLU A 16 -46.70 24.61 -5.22
N ILE A 17 -47.06 25.04 -4.01
CA ILE A 17 -46.29 25.98 -3.22
C ILE A 17 -44.94 25.30 -3.02
N ALA A 18 -43.89 25.92 -3.56
CA ALA A 18 -42.51 25.50 -3.37
C ALA A 18 -42.32 25.09 -1.91
N ILE A 19 -42.01 23.81 -1.71
CA ILE A 19 -41.86 23.18 -0.41
C ILE A 19 -40.66 23.87 0.25
N MET A 20 -40.91 24.89 1.08
CA MET A 20 -39.86 25.47 1.92
C MET A 20 -39.46 24.38 2.90
N SER A 21 -38.32 23.73 2.64
CA SER A 21 -37.76 22.72 3.53
C SER A 21 -37.54 23.33 4.90
N ASP A 22 -38.08 22.72 5.95
CA ASP A 22 -37.86 23.09 7.34
C ASP A 22 -36.52 22.57 7.87
N LYS A 23 -35.70 21.96 7.00
CA LYS A 23 -34.43 21.32 7.32
C LYS A 23 -33.35 21.57 6.28
N THR A 24 -32.09 21.46 6.69
CA THR A 24 -30.94 21.41 5.80
C THR A 24 -30.94 20.15 4.93
N VAL A 25 -30.24 20.17 3.80
CA VAL A 25 -30.36 19.12 2.77
C VAL A 25 -29.55 17.87 3.11
N ASN A 26 -28.32 18.05 3.59
CA ASN A 26 -27.37 16.94 3.75
C ASN A 26 -27.54 16.20 5.07
N LEU A 27 -27.70 16.94 6.18
CA LEU A 27 -27.77 16.42 7.54
C LEU A 27 -29.18 16.51 8.15
N ALA A 28 -30.17 17.04 7.41
CA ALA A 28 -31.55 17.18 7.87
C ALA A 28 -31.69 17.97 9.19
N LEU A 29 -30.84 19.00 9.40
CA LEU A 29 -30.86 19.83 10.59
C LEU A 29 -32.06 20.78 10.55
N PRO A 30 -32.87 20.87 11.61
CA PRO A 30 -34.06 21.70 11.62
C PRO A 30 -33.71 23.19 11.64
N TYR A 31 -34.36 23.97 10.78
CA TYR A 31 -34.29 25.43 10.79
C TYR A 31 -35.15 26.04 11.90
N ILE A 32 -34.73 27.21 12.36
CA ILE A 32 -35.54 28.02 13.28
C ILE A 32 -36.59 28.79 12.47
N MET A 33 -37.86 28.63 12.84
CA MET A 33 -38.99 29.31 12.21
C MET A 33 -39.00 30.83 12.50
N PRO A 34 -39.53 31.67 11.59
CA PRO A 34 -39.54 33.12 11.78
C PRO A 34 -40.48 33.53 12.94
N ALA A 35 -39.94 33.94 14.09
CA ALA A 35 -40.79 34.39 15.21
C ALA A 35 -40.16 35.40 16.20
N GLN A 36 -38.83 35.60 16.21
CA GLN A 36 -38.15 36.45 17.22
C GLN A 36 -37.00 37.27 16.59
N ALA A 37 -37.21 38.57 16.40
CA ALA A 37 -36.18 39.59 16.13
C ALA A 37 -35.11 39.22 15.07
N GLN A 38 -35.48 38.53 14.00
CA GLN A 38 -34.60 38.15 12.88
C GLN A 38 -33.36 37.31 13.21
N LYS A 39 -33.18 36.82 14.46
CA LYS A 39 -32.06 35.94 14.85
C LYS A 39 -32.02 34.61 14.10
N HIS A 40 -33.16 34.19 13.55
CA HIS A 40 -33.28 32.97 12.74
C HIS A 40 -32.48 33.05 11.43
N VAL A 41 -32.28 34.25 10.87
CA VAL A 41 -31.55 34.42 9.59
C VAL A 41 -30.08 34.00 9.77
N THR A 42 -29.37 34.68 10.67
CA THR A 42 -27.94 34.40 10.90
C THR A 42 -27.68 33.00 11.46
N HIS A 43 -28.62 32.46 12.25
CA HIS A 43 -28.50 31.10 12.75
C HIS A 43 -28.72 30.05 11.65
N ASN A 44 -29.75 30.22 10.82
CA ASN A 44 -30.02 29.28 9.73
C ASN A 44 -28.91 29.32 8.67
N GLU A 45 -28.33 30.48 8.36
CA GLU A 45 -27.12 30.60 7.52
C GLU A 45 -25.93 29.81 8.10
N ALA A 46 -25.75 29.85 9.42
CA ALA A 46 -24.72 29.07 10.10
C ALA A 46 -25.01 27.56 10.00
N LEU A 47 -26.28 27.14 10.11
CA LEU A 47 -26.69 25.75 9.93
C LEU A 47 -26.44 25.25 8.50
N GLN A 48 -26.75 26.07 7.48
CA GLN A 48 -26.45 25.77 6.07
C GLN A 48 -24.95 25.57 5.83
N THR A 49 -24.12 26.45 6.40
CA THR A 49 -22.67 26.31 6.33
C THR A 49 -22.19 25.03 7.02
N LEU A 50 -22.77 24.71 8.19
CA LEU A 50 -22.42 23.51 8.96
C LEU A 50 -22.81 22.22 8.23
N ASP A 51 -23.97 22.23 7.57
CA ASP A 51 -24.50 21.13 6.76
C ASP A 51 -23.55 20.72 5.63
N ALA A 52 -22.88 21.71 5.01
CA ALA A 52 -21.92 21.48 3.95
C ALA A 52 -20.53 21.07 4.45
N VAL A 53 -20.08 21.61 5.59
CA VAL A 53 -18.68 21.47 6.02
C VAL A 53 -18.43 20.22 6.89
N VAL A 54 -19.41 19.78 7.70
CA VAL A 54 -19.20 18.69 8.67
C VAL A 54 -18.96 17.34 7.99
N GLN A 55 -19.68 17.06 6.91
CA GLN A 55 -19.51 15.88 6.07
C GLN A 55 -19.19 16.33 4.64
N LEU A 56 -18.17 17.19 4.50
CA LEU A 56 -17.84 17.80 3.21
C LEU A 56 -17.56 16.74 2.14
N VAL A 57 -18.39 16.74 1.10
CA VAL A 57 -18.18 15.99 -0.13
C VAL A 57 -18.02 16.99 -1.28
N ILE A 58 -16.85 16.98 -1.91
CA ILE A 58 -16.58 17.79 -3.09
C ILE A 58 -17.05 16.98 -4.30
N ALA A 59 -18.15 17.43 -4.91
CA ALA A 59 -18.80 16.74 -6.03
C ALA A 59 -17.97 16.85 -7.32
N ALA A 60 -17.43 18.03 -7.60
CA ALA A 60 -16.53 18.27 -8.73
C ALA A 60 -15.67 19.53 -8.55
N HIS A 61 -14.64 19.65 -9.39
CA HIS A 61 -13.74 20.80 -9.49
C HIS A 61 -14.02 21.54 -10.79
N LEU A 62 -14.61 22.73 -10.72
CA LEU A 62 -15.10 23.45 -11.89
C LEU A 62 -14.78 24.94 -11.77
N ALA A 63 -14.50 25.61 -12.88
CA ALA A 63 -14.42 27.08 -12.87
C ALA A 63 -15.82 27.71 -12.90
N ASN A 64 -16.79 27.06 -13.53
CA ASN A 64 -18.12 27.61 -13.79
C ASN A 64 -19.21 26.71 -13.20
N PRO A 65 -20.36 27.28 -12.79
CA PRO A 65 -21.46 26.49 -12.25
C PRO A 65 -21.94 25.44 -13.25
N PRO A 66 -22.23 24.20 -12.81
CA PRO A 66 -22.84 23.20 -13.68
C PRO A 66 -24.24 23.66 -14.11
N ALA A 67 -24.73 23.17 -15.25
CA ALA A 67 -26.03 23.58 -15.80
C ALA A 67 -27.21 23.13 -14.93
N ALA A 68 -27.07 22.02 -14.20
CA ALA A 68 -28.10 21.45 -13.34
C ALA A 68 -27.48 20.86 -12.06
N PRO A 69 -27.05 21.70 -11.08
CA PRO A 69 -26.59 21.23 -9.78
C PRO A 69 -27.76 20.70 -8.95
N ASN A 70 -27.53 19.63 -8.20
CA ASN A 70 -28.49 19.19 -7.18
C ASN A 70 -28.34 20.04 -5.92
N GLU A 71 -29.44 20.22 -5.19
CA GLU A 71 -29.41 20.87 -3.87
C GLU A 71 -28.53 20.05 -2.90
N GLY A 72 -27.73 20.73 -2.08
CA GLY A 72 -26.77 20.13 -1.15
C GLY A 72 -25.40 19.80 -1.75
N GLU A 73 -25.23 19.88 -3.07
CA GLU A 73 -23.93 19.62 -3.71
C GLU A 73 -22.93 20.74 -3.46
N CYS A 74 -21.71 20.36 -3.10
CA CYS A 74 -20.59 21.27 -2.90
C CYS A 74 -19.55 21.07 -4.00
N PHE A 75 -19.06 22.18 -4.57
CA PHE A 75 -18.07 22.19 -5.65
C PHE A 75 -16.83 22.96 -5.22
N TRP A 76 -15.66 22.54 -5.67
CA TRP A 76 -14.45 23.36 -5.53
C TRP A 76 -14.32 24.27 -6.76
N VAL A 77 -14.36 25.58 -6.53
CA VAL A 77 -14.28 26.59 -7.58
C VAL A 77 -12.83 26.76 -8.01
N LEU A 78 -12.52 26.40 -9.25
CA LEU A 78 -11.19 26.56 -9.83
C LEU A 78 -10.92 28.01 -10.24
N PRO A 79 -9.63 28.41 -10.41
CA PRO A 79 -9.28 29.71 -10.96
C PRO A 79 -9.95 29.97 -12.32
N GLY A 80 -10.30 31.24 -12.58
CA GLY A 80 -10.97 31.64 -13.82
C GLY A 80 -12.49 31.55 -13.76
N ALA A 81 -13.09 31.59 -12.57
CA ALA A 81 -14.53 31.45 -12.40
C ALA A 81 -15.35 32.56 -13.07
N THR A 82 -16.40 32.16 -13.80
CA THR A 82 -17.34 33.05 -14.49
C THR A 82 -18.77 32.91 -13.95
N ASP A 83 -19.69 33.68 -14.53
CA ASP A 83 -21.13 33.63 -14.21
C ASP A 83 -21.41 33.84 -12.72
N ALA A 84 -22.28 33.03 -12.13
CA ALA A 84 -22.64 33.12 -10.72
C ALA A 84 -21.45 32.87 -9.77
N TRP A 85 -20.34 32.31 -10.26
CA TRP A 85 -19.14 32.02 -9.48
C TRP A 85 -18.03 33.07 -9.66
N ALA A 86 -18.27 34.13 -10.45
CA ALA A 86 -17.31 35.19 -10.68
C ALA A 86 -16.83 35.84 -9.36
N GLY A 87 -15.51 35.91 -9.16
CA GLY A 87 -14.90 36.42 -7.92
C GLY A 87 -14.85 35.45 -6.75
N HIS A 88 -15.31 34.20 -6.92
CA HIS A 88 -15.34 33.17 -5.89
C HIS A 88 -14.39 32.00 -6.17
N SER A 89 -13.37 32.19 -7.00
CA SER A 89 -12.26 31.25 -7.19
C SER A 89 -11.69 30.78 -5.84
N GLU A 90 -11.26 29.52 -5.79
CA GLU A 90 -10.66 28.85 -4.63
C GLU A 90 -11.59 28.64 -3.43
N ARG A 91 -12.87 28.99 -3.57
CA ARG A 91 -13.89 28.73 -2.55
C ARG A 91 -14.60 27.40 -2.82
N LEU A 92 -15.30 26.93 -1.80
CA LEU A 92 -16.33 25.91 -1.93
C LEU A 92 -17.64 26.60 -2.32
N ALA A 93 -18.30 26.15 -3.37
CA ALA A 93 -19.62 26.60 -3.80
C ALA A 93 -20.65 25.52 -3.44
N LEU A 94 -21.51 25.80 -2.47
CA LEU A 94 -22.63 24.95 -2.08
C LEU A 94 -23.89 25.40 -2.81
N ARG A 95 -24.59 24.45 -3.42
CA ARG A 95 -25.93 24.68 -3.98
C ARG A 95 -26.97 24.54 -2.88
N GLN A 96 -27.69 25.62 -2.56
CA GLN A 96 -28.73 25.58 -1.55
C GLN A 96 -29.88 26.57 -1.81
N ASP A 97 -31.12 26.10 -1.65
CA ASP A 97 -32.37 26.88 -1.76
C ASP A 97 -32.42 27.73 -3.03
N GLY A 98 -32.02 27.16 -4.18
CA GLY A 98 -32.03 27.91 -5.43
C GLY A 98 -30.87 28.92 -5.58
N SER A 99 -29.99 29.05 -4.57
CA SER A 99 -28.87 30.01 -4.52
C SER A 99 -27.50 29.31 -4.39
N TRP A 100 -26.42 30.10 -4.43
CA TRP A 100 -25.06 29.62 -4.17
C TRP A 100 -24.52 30.21 -2.87
N ILE A 101 -24.00 29.35 -2.00
CA ILE A 101 -23.32 29.73 -0.77
C ILE A 101 -21.82 29.47 -0.96
N PHE A 102 -20.99 30.51 -0.79
CA PHE A 102 -19.55 30.40 -0.99
C PHE A 102 -18.81 30.37 0.34
N ILE A 103 -18.09 29.28 0.58
CA ILE A 103 -17.37 29.02 1.84
C ILE A 103 -15.87 29.05 1.54
N ALA A 104 -15.12 29.86 2.28
CA ALA A 104 -13.66 29.88 2.17
C ALA A 104 -13.08 28.75 3.03
N PRO A 105 -12.45 27.71 2.44
CA PRO A 105 -11.85 26.64 3.21
C PRO A 105 -10.64 27.15 4.01
N ARG A 106 -10.35 26.50 5.14
CA ARG A 106 -9.18 26.80 5.98
C ARG A 106 -8.20 25.65 5.94
N THR A 107 -6.91 25.94 6.04
CA THR A 107 -5.86 24.91 6.08
C THR A 107 -6.18 23.84 7.13
N GLY A 108 -6.07 22.58 6.74
CA GLY A 108 -6.37 21.42 7.57
C GLY A 108 -7.84 20.95 7.51
N TRP A 109 -8.72 21.64 6.79
CA TRP A 109 -10.06 21.13 6.48
C TRP A 109 -9.98 19.83 5.70
N ARG A 110 -10.95 18.95 5.92
CA ARG A 110 -11.02 17.63 5.31
C ARG A 110 -12.31 17.49 4.54
N GLY A 111 -12.25 16.84 3.39
CA GLY A 111 -13.42 16.57 2.56
C GLY A 111 -13.17 15.35 1.68
N PHE A 112 -14.23 14.61 1.38
CA PHE A 112 -14.18 13.51 0.44
C PHE A 112 -14.33 14.04 -0.98
N ASP A 113 -13.34 13.82 -1.81
CA ASP A 113 -13.40 14.15 -3.23
C ASP A 113 -14.06 13.00 -3.98
N ARG A 114 -15.21 13.28 -4.59
CA ARG A 114 -16.01 12.29 -5.31
C ARG A 114 -15.38 11.88 -6.65
N ILE A 115 -14.57 12.74 -7.27
CA ILE A 115 -13.88 12.44 -8.52
C ILE A 115 -12.79 11.40 -8.25
N ASP A 116 -11.94 11.68 -7.27
CA ASP A 116 -10.79 10.81 -6.94
C ASP A 116 -11.17 9.62 -6.04
N GLY A 117 -12.32 9.69 -5.36
CA GLY A 117 -12.76 8.70 -4.39
C GLY A 117 -11.88 8.66 -3.14
N ARG A 118 -11.30 9.80 -2.74
CA ARG A 118 -10.30 9.89 -1.68
C ARG A 118 -10.58 11.04 -0.72
N LEU A 119 -10.14 10.88 0.53
CA LEU A 119 -10.13 11.97 1.49
C LEU A 119 -9.00 12.95 1.14
N LYS A 120 -9.37 14.22 0.97
CA LYS A 120 -8.45 15.33 0.73
C LYS A 120 -8.38 16.23 1.96
N VAL A 121 -7.25 16.88 2.13
CA VAL A 121 -6.96 17.92 3.11
C VAL A 121 -6.67 19.22 2.36
N PHE A 122 -7.31 20.31 2.76
CA PHE A 122 -7.00 21.61 2.20
C PHE A 122 -5.65 22.11 2.76
N THR A 123 -4.67 22.34 1.89
CA THR A 123 -3.31 22.76 2.26
C THR A 123 -3.18 24.25 2.54
N GLY A 124 -4.21 25.03 2.19
CA GLY A 124 -4.19 26.50 2.21
C GLY A 124 -4.31 27.12 0.81
N SER A 125 -4.02 26.34 -0.23
CA SER A 125 -4.18 26.72 -1.63
C SER A 125 -4.91 25.66 -2.46
N VAL A 126 -4.72 24.38 -2.16
CA VAL A 126 -5.30 23.27 -2.91
C VAL A 126 -5.87 22.19 -1.99
N TRP A 127 -6.80 21.40 -2.51
CA TRP A 127 -7.24 20.15 -1.89
C TRP A 127 -6.34 19.01 -2.36
N ASP A 128 -5.56 18.44 -1.46
CA ASP A 128 -4.61 17.37 -1.79
C ASP A 128 -4.75 16.20 -0.83
N GLU A 129 -4.16 15.06 -1.13
CA GLU A 129 -4.11 13.94 -0.20
C GLU A 129 -3.37 14.33 1.07
N SER A 130 -3.82 13.83 2.23
CA SER A 130 -3.07 14.02 3.46
C SER A 130 -1.70 13.38 3.27
N PRO A 131 -0.60 14.16 3.30
CA PRO A 131 0.72 13.58 3.15
C PRO A 131 0.94 12.61 4.31
N LEU A 132 1.53 11.44 4.02
CA LEU A 132 2.13 10.63 5.08
C LEU A 132 3.19 11.49 5.78
N PRO A 133 3.35 11.36 7.10
CA PRO A 133 4.43 12.04 7.80
C PRO A 133 5.77 11.75 7.12
N ALA A 134 6.62 12.77 7.00
CA ALA A 134 7.96 12.61 6.43
C ALA A 134 8.76 11.52 7.16
N ASP A 135 8.57 11.44 8.48
CA ASP A 135 9.12 10.41 9.34
C ASP A 135 7.98 9.57 9.95
N ILE A 136 7.99 8.26 9.71
CA ILE A 136 7.00 7.33 10.24
C ILE A 136 7.67 6.26 11.11
N GLN A 137 7.11 6.01 12.29
CA GLN A 137 7.49 4.91 13.16
C GLN A 137 6.32 3.94 13.30
N LEU A 138 6.50 2.72 12.78
CA LEU A 138 5.49 1.67 12.82
C LEU A 138 5.86 0.62 13.87
N SER A 139 4.88 0.13 14.63
CA SER A 139 5.05 -1.01 15.53
C SER A 139 5.19 -2.32 14.75
N THR A 140 4.39 -2.48 13.70
CA THR A 140 4.37 -3.62 12.77
C THR A 140 3.97 -3.16 11.36
N LEU A 141 4.52 -3.79 10.32
CA LEU A 141 4.18 -3.57 8.91
C LEU A 141 4.06 -4.91 8.18
N GLY A 142 2.88 -5.17 7.64
CA GLY A 142 2.58 -6.36 6.81
C GLY A 142 2.32 -5.98 5.35
N VAL A 143 3.01 -6.63 4.42
CA VAL A 143 2.81 -6.49 2.97
C VAL A 143 2.37 -7.84 2.43
N GLY A 144 1.08 -8.00 2.14
CA GLY A 144 0.49 -9.29 1.72
C GLY A 144 0.47 -10.38 2.80
N ALA A 145 0.87 -10.06 4.04
CA ALA A 145 0.88 -10.95 5.21
C ALA A 145 0.50 -10.19 6.48
N THR A 146 0.06 -10.92 7.50
CA THR A 146 -0.14 -10.39 8.86
C THR A 146 1.20 -10.35 9.59
N ALA A 147 1.65 -9.16 9.97
CA ALA A 147 2.80 -9.00 10.86
C ALA A 147 2.41 -9.29 12.32
N ASP A 148 3.37 -9.74 13.12
CA ASP A 148 3.16 -10.11 14.52
C ASP A 148 4.26 -9.53 15.43
N SER A 149 4.22 -9.84 16.73
CA SER A 149 5.18 -9.30 17.71
C SER A 149 6.63 -9.79 17.50
N THR A 150 6.81 -10.90 16.79
CA THR A 150 8.09 -11.50 16.40
C THR A 150 8.51 -11.00 15.02
N ASN A 151 7.64 -11.14 14.02
CA ASN A 151 7.83 -10.71 12.64
C ASN A 151 7.20 -9.33 12.42
N ARG A 152 7.82 -8.29 13.00
CA ARG A 152 7.31 -6.92 12.92
C ARG A 152 7.33 -6.35 11.51
N LEU A 153 8.17 -6.86 10.63
CA LEU A 153 8.09 -6.66 9.18
C LEU A 153 7.78 -8.01 8.53
N ALA A 154 6.59 -8.17 7.95
CA ALA A 154 6.18 -9.39 7.27
C ALA A 154 5.86 -9.08 5.81
N VAL A 155 6.45 -9.85 4.88
CA VAL A 155 6.22 -9.69 3.44
C VAL A 155 5.87 -11.05 2.85
N SER A 156 4.71 -11.15 2.20
CA SER A 156 4.29 -12.33 1.44
C SER A 156 3.99 -11.89 0.01
N GLY A 157 4.78 -12.44 -0.92
CA GLY A 157 4.72 -12.12 -2.33
C GLY A 157 5.82 -12.86 -3.10
N PRO A 158 5.85 -12.72 -4.42
CA PRO A 158 6.84 -13.40 -5.26
C PRO A 158 8.28 -12.89 -5.07
N ALA A 159 8.48 -11.64 -4.63
CA ALA A 159 9.80 -11.05 -4.42
C ALA A 159 9.77 -9.87 -3.43
N SER A 160 10.93 -9.56 -2.84
CA SER A 160 11.21 -8.34 -2.08
C SER A 160 12.47 -7.68 -2.63
N LEU A 161 12.37 -6.42 -3.09
CA LEU A 161 13.50 -5.66 -3.63
C LEU A 161 14.01 -4.64 -2.60
N PHE A 162 15.30 -4.72 -2.28
CA PHE A 162 16.01 -3.71 -1.50
C PHE A 162 17.09 -3.09 -2.39
N THR A 163 16.94 -1.81 -2.74
CA THR A 163 17.77 -1.14 -3.75
C THR A 163 18.37 0.17 -3.23
N HIS A 164 19.40 0.66 -3.91
CA HIS A 164 20.04 1.94 -3.61
C HIS A 164 19.38 3.12 -4.33
N SER A 165 19.67 4.33 -3.87
CA SER A 165 19.28 5.60 -4.52
C SER A 165 20.42 6.24 -5.32
N GLY A 166 21.53 5.52 -5.57
CA GLY A 166 22.64 5.98 -6.42
C GLY A 166 24.05 5.64 -5.90
N ASP A 167 24.15 5.01 -4.73
CA ASP A 167 25.41 4.64 -4.06
C ASP A 167 25.24 3.28 -3.33
N ASP A 168 25.87 3.09 -2.17
CA ASP A 168 25.76 1.87 -1.35
C ASP A 168 24.34 1.55 -0.83
N HIS A 169 24.02 0.25 -0.74
CA HIS A 169 22.92 -0.30 0.04
C HIS A 169 23.43 -1.34 1.03
N ARG A 170 22.99 -1.29 2.30
CA ARG A 170 23.45 -2.21 3.35
C ARG A 170 22.30 -2.67 4.24
N LEU A 171 22.20 -3.98 4.45
CA LEU A 171 21.36 -4.58 5.49
C LEU A 171 22.20 -4.79 6.75
N LYS A 172 21.84 -4.11 7.85
CA LYS A 172 22.51 -4.27 9.15
C LYS A 172 21.68 -5.17 10.04
N ILE A 173 22.18 -6.38 10.31
CA ILE A 173 21.57 -7.35 11.21
C ILE A 173 22.44 -7.44 12.46
N ASN A 174 21.90 -7.06 13.61
CA ASN A 174 22.63 -7.01 14.87
C ASN A 174 22.09 -8.04 15.85
N LYS A 175 22.97 -8.62 16.66
CA LYS A 175 22.62 -9.52 17.76
C LYS A 175 23.05 -8.93 19.10
N ALA A 176 22.34 -9.26 20.17
CA ALA A 176 22.56 -8.66 21.48
C ALA A 176 23.88 -9.10 22.16
N ALA A 177 24.29 -10.36 21.96
CA ALA A 177 25.51 -10.93 22.53
C ALA A 177 26.11 -12.02 21.63
N SER A 178 27.30 -12.52 22.01
CA SER A 178 28.05 -13.53 21.25
C SER A 178 27.23 -14.81 20.98
N ALA A 179 26.50 -15.29 21.98
CA ALA A 179 25.70 -16.52 21.90
C ALA A 179 24.35 -16.38 21.16
N ASN A 180 23.95 -15.16 20.75
CA ASN A 180 22.70 -14.96 20.01
C ASN A 180 22.88 -15.22 18.50
N THR A 181 21.77 -15.13 17.75
CA THR A 181 21.75 -15.33 16.30
C THR A 181 21.38 -14.04 15.56
N ALA A 182 22.17 -13.70 14.55
CA ALA A 182 21.86 -12.74 13.50
C ALA A 182 22.14 -13.42 12.15
N SER A 183 21.11 -13.98 11.53
CA SER A 183 21.24 -14.79 10.31
C SER A 183 20.12 -14.52 9.30
N LEU A 184 20.38 -14.91 8.06
CA LEU A 184 19.37 -15.08 7.02
C LEU A 184 18.97 -16.56 7.01
N LEU A 185 17.71 -16.85 7.34
CA LEU A 185 17.16 -18.19 7.43
C LEU A 185 16.37 -18.54 6.15
N PHE A 186 16.71 -19.67 5.54
CA PHE A 186 16.02 -20.23 4.37
C PHE A 186 15.12 -21.38 4.81
N GLN A 187 13.85 -21.34 4.38
CA GLN A 187 12.83 -22.29 4.83
C GLN A 187 12.07 -22.93 3.66
N SER A 188 11.51 -24.11 3.90
CA SER A 188 10.50 -24.74 3.05
C SER A 188 9.41 -25.34 3.94
N GLY A 189 8.14 -25.05 3.65
CA GLY A 189 7.01 -25.52 4.46
C GLY A 189 7.13 -25.17 5.95
N TRP A 190 7.59 -23.94 6.25
CA TRP A 190 7.84 -23.44 7.61
C TRP A 190 8.94 -24.17 8.40
N GLN A 191 9.76 -25.00 7.74
CA GLN A 191 10.92 -25.64 8.34
C GLN A 191 12.21 -24.96 7.89
N GLY A 192 13.09 -24.63 8.83
CA GLY A 192 14.45 -24.18 8.53
C GLY A 192 15.25 -25.25 7.78
N LYS A 193 15.94 -24.86 6.70
CA LYS A 193 16.78 -25.76 5.89
C LYS A 193 18.23 -25.31 5.83
N ALA A 194 18.46 -24.00 5.76
CA ALA A 194 19.79 -23.42 5.81
C ALA A 194 19.75 -22.05 6.48
N GLU A 195 20.84 -21.64 7.10
CA GLU A 195 21.02 -20.27 7.55
C GLU A 195 22.46 -19.79 7.33
N MET A 196 22.63 -18.49 7.11
CA MET A 196 23.95 -17.86 7.02
C MET A 196 24.02 -16.57 7.84
N GLY A 197 25.11 -16.37 8.57
CA GLY A 197 25.31 -15.20 9.43
C GLY A 197 26.09 -15.53 10.70
N LEU A 198 25.85 -14.76 11.76
CA LEU A 198 26.44 -14.95 13.08
C LEU A 198 25.47 -15.78 13.93
N ALA A 199 25.60 -17.10 13.89
CA ALA A 199 24.59 -18.02 14.42
C ALA A 199 25.08 -18.73 15.69
N GLY A 200 24.86 -18.12 16.86
CA GLY A 200 25.29 -18.65 18.16
C GLY A 200 26.80 -18.51 18.43
N ASP A 201 27.47 -17.65 17.66
CA ASP A 201 28.90 -17.35 17.69
C ASP A 201 29.10 -15.95 17.05
N ASP A 202 30.27 -15.33 17.20
CA ASP A 202 30.67 -14.11 16.49
C ASP A 202 31.35 -14.39 15.14
N ARG A 203 31.62 -15.66 14.82
CA ARG A 203 32.12 -16.11 13.51
C ARG A 203 30.99 -16.17 12.49
N PHE A 204 31.29 -15.76 11.26
CA PHE A 204 30.38 -15.99 10.15
C PHE A 204 30.32 -17.48 9.84
N ALA A 205 29.10 -18.03 9.76
CA ALA A 205 28.88 -19.44 9.52
C ALA A 205 27.75 -19.67 8.51
N ILE A 206 27.84 -20.81 7.82
CA ILE A 206 26.75 -21.41 7.05
C ILE A 206 26.36 -22.71 7.74
N LYS A 207 25.10 -22.78 8.17
CA LYS A 207 24.52 -23.95 8.84
C LYS A 207 23.40 -24.53 7.99
N VAL A 208 23.25 -25.85 8.04
CA VAL A 208 22.21 -26.60 7.33
C VAL A 208 21.48 -27.55 8.27
N SER A 209 20.22 -27.83 7.95
CA SER A 209 19.38 -28.77 8.70
C SER A 209 18.47 -29.54 7.75
N ASN A 210 18.35 -30.85 7.99
CA ASN A 210 17.43 -31.70 7.23
C ASN A 210 15.98 -31.60 7.76
N ASP A 211 15.83 -31.50 9.08
CA ASP A 211 14.57 -31.56 9.83
C ASP A 211 14.13 -30.20 10.43
N GLY A 212 14.97 -29.17 10.33
CA GLY A 212 14.77 -27.85 10.94
C GLY A 212 15.08 -27.78 12.43
N GLY A 213 15.42 -28.90 13.06
CA GLY A 213 15.73 -29.00 14.49
C GLY A 213 17.22 -29.23 14.75
N VAL A 214 17.83 -30.20 14.07
CA VAL A 214 19.26 -30.51 14.19
C VAL A 214 20.04 -29.71 13.16
N TRP A 215 20.92 -28.83 13.65
CA TRP A 215 21.72 -27.94 12.82
C TRP A 215 23.19 -28.36 12.79
N LYS A 216 23.76 -28.37 11.58
CA LYS A 216 25.18 -28.66 11.35
C LYS A 216 25.88 -27.44 10.78
N THR A 217 27.06 -27.11 11.30
CA THR A 217 27.92 -26.05 10.74
C THR A 217 28.73 -26.61 9.58
N ALA A 218 28.28 -26.34 8.35
CA ALA A 218 28.97 -26.80 7.15
C ALA A 218 30.26 -26.00 6.91
N LEU A 219 30.21 -24.68 7.17
CA LEU A 219 31.32 -23.76 6.99
C LEU A 219 31.31 -22.72 8.11
N SER A 220 32.49 -22.38 8.62
CA SER A 220 32.69 -21.23 9.51
C SER A 220 33.96 -20.47 9.16
N ILE A 221 33.97 -19.16 9.39
CA ILE A 221 35.11 -18.28 9.11
C ILE A 221 35.58 -17.65 10.43
N THR A 222 36.85 -17.86 10.79
CA THR A 222 37.43 -17.26 11.99
C THR A 222 37.65 -15.76 11.82
N PRO A 223 37.80 -14.98 12.90
CA PRO A 223 38.10 -13.55 12.82
C PRO A 223 39.40 -13.24 12.05
N GLU A 224 40.34 -14.19 12.00
CA GLU A 224 41.59 -14.10 11.24
C GLU A 224 41.41 -14.45 9.74
N GLY A 225 40.17 -14.73 9.30
CA GLY A 225 39.85 -15.05 7.91
C GLY A 225 40.09 -16.51 7.52
N ARG A 226 40.21 -17.44 8.48
CA ARG A 226 40.41 -18.88 8.17
C ARG A 226 39.07 -19.56 7.94
N VAL A 227 38.95 -20.30 6.83
CA VAL A 227 37.77 -21.11 6.53
C VAL A 227 37.90 -22.50 7.13
N GLU A 228 36.93 -22.89 7.94
CA GLU A 228 36.80 -24.20 8.57
C GLU A 228 35.59 -24.94 8.00
N MET A 229 35.76 -26.22 7.68
CA MET A 229 34.71 -27.11 7.14
C MET A 229 34.65 -28.40 7.96
N GLY A 230 34.07 -28.32 9.16
CA GLY A 230 34.04 -29.42 10.12
C GLY A 230 33.32 -30.68 9.63
N GLU A 231 32.31 -30.52 8.77
CA GLU A 231 31.55 -31.64 8.19
C GLU A 231 32.20 -32.19 6.89
N ARG A 232 33.40 -31.74 6.50
CA ARG A 232 34.08 -32.24 5.30
C ARG A 232 34.61 -33.66 5.56
N PRO A 233 34.28 -34.65 4.70
CA PRO A 233 34.84 -36.01 4.84
C PRO A 233 36.37 -35.95 4.79
N LEU A 234 37.02 -36.48 5.83
CA LEU A 234 38.48 -36.48 5.98
C LEU A 234 39.20 -37.34 4.92
N VAL A 235 38.48 -38.31 4.34
CA VAL A 235 39.00 -39.20 3.30
C VAL A 235 37.95 -39.32 2.20
N ARG A 236 38.36 -39.06 0.96
CA ARG A 236 37.61 -39.48 -0.22
C ARG A 236 38.03 -40.92 -0.51
N ALA A 237 37.10 -41.87 -0.45
CA ALA A 237 37.38 -43.23 -0.93
C ALA A 237 37.70 -43.16 -2.43
N ALA A 238 38.97 -43.36 -2.78
CA ALA A 238 39.40 -43.59 -4.15
C ALA A 238 39.59 -45.09 -4.34
N ARG A 239 39.20 -45.63 -5.51
CA ARG A 239 39.60 -46.99 -5.86
C ARG A 239 41.12 -47.02 -6.02
N THR A 240 41.77 -48.07 -5.51
CA THR A 240 43.17 -48.37 -5.79
C THR A 240 43.40 -48.29 -7.30
N PRO A 241 44.40 -47.56 -7.80
CA PRO A 241 44.75 -47.58 -9.21
C PRO A 241 44.99 -49.04 -9.64
N GLY A 242 44.07 -49.59 -10.43
CA GLY A 242 44.17 -50.92 -10.99
C GLY A 242 44.35 -50.80 -12.49
N THR A 243 45.44 -51.35 -13.03
CA THR A 243 45.58 -51.51 -14.46
C THR A 243 44.68 -52.66 -14.90
N LEU A 244 43.56 -52.34 -15.54
CA LEU A 244 42.77 -53.32 -16.27
C LEU A 244 43.36 -53.40 -17.68
N SER A 245 44.00 -54.52 -18.04
CA SER A 245 44.27 -54.86 -19.44
C SER A 245 43.11 -55.69 -19.94
N PRO A 246 42.17 -55.11 -20.70
CA PRO A 246 41.05 -55.87 -21.20
C PRO A 246 41.55 -56.77 -22.37
N ALA A 247 40.97 -57.96 -22.49
CA ALA A 247 41.41 -58.94 -23.48
C ALA A 247 41.18 -58.43 -24.92
N ALA A 248 42.01 -58.87 -25.87
CA ALA A 248 41.87 -58.49 -27.27
C ALA A 248 40.43 -58.75 -27.78
N GLY A 249 39.76 -57.72 -28.26
CA GLY A 249 38.36 -57.77 -28.71
C GLY A 249 37.31 -57.30 -27.69
N SER A 250 37.72 -56.87 -26.49
CA SER A 250 36.83 -56.26 -25.51
C SER A 250 36.33 -54.88 -25.96
N THR A 251 35.03 -54.64 -25.87
CA THR A 251 34.46 -53.30 -26.04
C THR A 251 34.50 -52.56 -24.70
N THR A 252 35.34 -51.54 -24.57
CA THR A 252 35.27 -50.61 -23.43
C THR A 252 34.37 -49.44 -23.84
N GLY A 253 33.23 -49.28 -23.18
CA GLY A 253 32.28 -48.19 -23.40
C GLY A 253 31.92 -47.48 -22.10
N PHE A 254 31.39 -46.27 -22.22
CA PHE A 254 30.78 -45.54 -21.12
C PHE A 254 29.33 -45.97 -20.99
N ASP A 255 28.93 -46.51 -19.84
CA ASP A 255 27.51 -46.59 -19.48
C ASP A 255 27.14 -45.24 -18.84
N GLU A 256 26.06 -44.60 -19.29
CA GLU A 256 25.73 -43.17 -19.11
C GLU A 256 25.43 -42.72 -17.66
N ARG A 257 25.93 -43.41 -16.62
CA ARG A 257 25.58 -43.08 -15.22
C ARG A 257 26.71 -42.87 -14.24
N LEU A 258 27.97 -42.88 -14.63
CA LEU A 258 29.06 -42.47 -13.72
C LEU A 258 30.18 -41.77 -14.49
N ILE A 259 30.46 -40.54 -14.10
CA ILE A 259 31.70 -39.83 -14.46
C ILE A 259 32.83 -40.47 -13.64
N PRO A 260 33.90 -40.96 -14.28
CA PRO A 260 35.21 -40.67 -13.71
C PRO A 260 36.19 -40.12 -14.75
N PHE A 261 36.98 -39.17 -14.28
CA PHE A 261 38.17 -38.63 -14.91
C PHE A 261 39.09 -39.78 -15.38
N VAL A 262 39.24 -39.94 -16.69
CA VAL A 262 40.37 -40.66 -17.29
C VAL A 262 41.33 -39.61 -17.84
N GLN A 263 42.43 -39.38 -17.13
CA GLN A 263 43.54 -38.58 -17.64
C GLN A 263 44.46 -39.52 -18.43
N VAL A 264 44.33 -39.51 -19.76
CA VAL A 264 45.23 -40.23 -20.65
C VAL A 264 46.59 -39.52 -20.61
N HIS A 265 47.61 -40.17 -20.06
CA HIS A 265 49.01 -39.76 -20.25
C HIS A 265 49.59 -40.57 -21.41
N THR A 266 49.68 -39.95 -22.58
CA THR A 266 50.48 -40.47 -23.69
C THR A 266 51.94 -40.20 -23.36
N ARG A 267 52.68 -41.22 -22.91
CA ARG A 267 54.16 -41.19 -22.94
C ARG A 267 54.57 -41.44 -24.39
N CYS A 268 55.07 -40.41 -25.07
CA CYS A 268 55.88 -40.60 -26.27
C CYS A 268 57.23 -41.20 -25.82
N CYS A 269 57.52 -42.41 -26.26
CA CYS A 269 58.88 -42.94 -26.28
C CYS A 269 59.63 -42.26 -27.44
N VAL A 270 60.84 -41.82 -27.15
CA VAL A 270 61.84 -41.27 -28.08
C VAL A 270 62.48 -42.43 -28.84
N ASP A 271 62.66 -42.28 -30.14
CA ASP A 271 63.80 -42.85 -30.88
C ASP A 271 64.86 -41.76 -31.07
#